data_AF-A0A3N1GT69-F1
#
_entry.id   AF-A0A3N1GT69-F1
#
_cell.length_a   1.000
_cell.length_b   1.000
_cell.length_c   1.000
_cell.angle_alpha   90.00
_cell.angle_beta   90.00
_cell.angle_gamma   90.00
#
_symmetry.space_group_name_H-M   'P 1'
#
loop_
_entity.id
_entity.type
_entity.pdbx_description
1 polymer ?
#
loop_
_entity_poly.entity_id
_entity_poly.type
_entity_poly.pdbx_seq_one_letter_code
_entity_poly.pdbx_strand_id
1 'polypeptide(L)'
;MVTIRETGTLLASMLESAGVYPSTVTAADVRSIVEVFRRFAALPVDGVGRPEEDGDGVLAQFGTFDFRGRPEFSADLTRQLIDASDEDAPMWQLSCTLHWASSTDTELLRSGHLWSFGKTLDEFFTEAVALPGWAWALDRSHTPKDLKIALTEV
;
A
#
# COMPACT_ATOMS: atom_id res chain seq x y z
N MET A 1 -7.02 20.28 6.00
CA MET A 1 -6.04 19.16 6.01
C MET A 1 -6.81 17.91 6.37
N VAL A 2 -6.38 16.74 5.91
CA VAL A 2 -7.02 15.46 6.23
C VAL A 2 -6.47 14.95 7.57
N THR A 3 -7.30 14.43 8.45
CA THR A 3 -6.85 13.76 9.68
C THR A 3 -6.48 12.30 9.40
N ILE A 4 -5.71 11.66 10.29
CA ILE A 4 -5.37 10.23 10.19
C ILE A 4 -6.62 9.37 9.95
N ARG A 5 -7.71 9.63 10.70
CA ARG A 5 -8.96 8.85 10.62
C ARG A 5 -9.69 8.98 9.29
N GLU A 6 -9.48 10.08 8.57
CA GLU A 6 -10.11 10.34 7.28
C GLU A 6 -9.30 9.80 6.09
N THR A 7 -8.04 9.40 6.32
CA THR A 7 -7.13 8.95 5.24
C THR A 7 -7.67 7.75 4.45
N GLY A 8 -8.32 6.80 5.11
CA GLY A 8 -8.94 5.65 4.43
C GLY A 8 -10.05 6.05 3.47
N THR A 9 -10.95 6.95 3.90
CA THR A 9 -12.02 7.50 3.05
C THR A 9 -11.46 8.31 1.89
N LEU A 10 -10.40 9.10 2.15
CA LEU A 10 -9.73 9.88 1.12
C LEU A 10 -9.11 8.99 0.04
N LEU A 11 -8.33 7.97 0.44
CA LEU A 11 -7.72 7.04 -0.51
C LEU A 11 -8.77 6.30 -1.34
N ALA A 12 -9.85 5.83 -0.71
CA ALA A 12 -10.96 5.19 -1.41
C ALA A 12 -11.61 6.12 -2.45
N SER A 13 -11.86 7.39 -2.09
CA SER A 13 -12.42 8.38 -3.01
C SER A 13 -11.49 8.71 -4.18
N MET A 14 -10.17 8.77 -3.95
CA MET A 14 -9.18 8.98 -5.00
C MET A 14 -9.12 7.79 -5.98
N LEU A 15 -9.23 6.57 -5.48
CA LEU A 15 -9.29 5.35 -6.30
C LEU A 15 -10.57 5.31 -7.14
N GLU A 16 -11.72 5.61 -6.55
CA GLU A 16 -13.01 5.68 -7.26
C GLU A 16 -12.98 6.75 -8.36
N SER A 17 -12.40 7.92 -8.07
CA SER A 17 -12.22 8.99 -9.07
C SER A 17 -11.32 8.59 -10.24
N ALA A 18 -10.44 7.61 -10.04
CA ALA A 18 -9.60 7.00 -11.07
C ALA A 18 -10.29 5.80 -11.77
N GLY A 19 -11.54 5.49 -11.43
CA GLY A 19 -12.30 4.37 -11.98
C GLY A 19 -11.95 3.01 -11.37
N VAL A 20 -11.20 2.97 -10.26
CA VAL A 20 -10.82 1.73 -9.57
C VAL A 20 -11.84 1.43 -8.48
N TYR A 21 -12.51 0.28 -8.60
CA TYR A 21 -13.48 -0.19 -7.63
C TYR A 21 -12.97 -1.48 -6.95
N PRO A 22 -12.92 -1.52 -5.61
CA PRO A 22 -12.31 -2.65 -4.88
C PRO A 22 -12.86 -4.04 -5.22
N SER A 23 -14.14 -4.13 -5.56
CA SER A 23 -14.83 -5.39 -5.88
C SER A 23 -14.73 -5.82 -7.35
N THR A 24 -14.20 -5.00 -8.24
CA THR A 24 -14.11 -5.28 -9.69
C THR A 24 -12.73 -4.92 -10.26
N VAL A 25 -11.68 -5.03 -9.43
CA VAL A 25 -10.32 -4.68 -9.83
C VAL A 25 -9.83 -5.58 -10.97
N THR A 26 -9.19 -4.98 -11.95
CA THR A 26 -8.63 -5.65 -13.12
C THR A 26 -7.09 -5.61 -13.11
N ALA A 27 -6.45 -6.41 -13.96
CA ALA A 27 -5.00 -6.37 -14.12
C ALA A 27 -4.49 -4.99 -14.62
N ALA A 28 -5.32 -4.24 -15.34
CA ALA A 28 -4.97 -2.88 -15.79
C ALA A 28 -4.98 -1.87 -14.63
N ASP A 29 -5.82 -2.09 -13.62
CA ASP A 29 -6.02 -1.17 -12.50
C ASP A 29 -4.84 -1.14 -11.53
N VAL A 30 -4.03 -2.21 -11.47
CA VAL A 30 -2.86 -2.29 -10.55
C VAL A 30 -1.94 -1.08 -10.71
N ARG A 31 -1.71 -0.63 -11.95
CA ARG A 31 -0.90 0.57 -12.21
C ARG A 31 -1.59 1.85 -11.72
N SER A 32 -2.88 1.98 -12.00
CA SER A 32 -3.68 3.12 -11.53
C SER A 32 -3.69 3.20 -10.00
N ILE A 33 -3.76 2.05 -9.31
CA ILE A 33 -3.70 1.97 -7.85
C ILE A 33 -2.36 2.51 -7.32
N VAL A 34 -1.23 2.08 -7.90
CA VAL A 34 0.10 2.59 -7.50
C VAL A 34 0.22 4.09 -7.74
N GLU A 35 -0.26 4.58 -8.89
CA GLU A 35 -0.23 6.01 -9.21
C GLU A 35 -1.12 6.86 -8.29
N VAL A 36 -2.32 6.37 -7.96
CA VAL A 36 -3.22 7.01 -7.00
C VAL A 36 -2.60 7.01 -5.61
N PHE A 37 -2.06 5.88 -5.17
CA PHE A 37 -1.43 5.76 -3.86
C PHE A 37 -0.21 6.70 -3.76
N ARG A 38 0.60 6.83 -4.82
CA ARG A 38 1.71 7.80 -4.87
C ARG A 38 1.23 9.23 -4.69
N ARG A 39 0.16 9.63 -5.36
CA ARG A 39 -0.43 10.97 -5.20
C ARG A 39 -1.00 11.16 -3.79
N PHE A 40 -1.64 10.14 -3.24
CA PHE A 40 -2.16 10.15 -1.88
C PHE A 40 -1.05 10.28 -0.82
N ALA A 41 0.04 9.53 -0.98
CA ALA A 41 1.20 9.57 -0.07
C ALA A 41 1.87 10.96 -0.02
N ALA A 42 1.77 11.74 -1.09
CA ALA A 42 2.28 13.11 -1.13
C ALA A 42 1.35 14.13 -0.44
N LEU A 43 0.14 13.75 -0.04
CA LEU A 43 -0.78 14.65 0.66
C LEU A 43 -0.40 14.76 2.15
N PRO A 44 -0.35 15.98 2.71
CA PRO A 44 -0.10 16.18 4.13
C PRO A 44 -1.27 15.68 4.97
N VAL A 45 -0.95 15.04 6.09
CA VAL A 45 -1.92 14.62 7.11
C VAL A 45 -1.71 15.49 8.35
N ASP A 46 -2.81 15.98 8.91
CA ASP A 46 -2.78 16.84 10.10
C ASP A 46 -2.37 16.04 11.34
N GLY A 47 -1.55 16.67 12.20
CA GLY A 47 -1.12 16.07 13.47
C GLY A 47 -0.18 14.88 13.36
N VAL A 48 0.47 14.63 12.22
CA VAL A 48 1.39 13.49 12.04
C VAL A 48 2.85 13.93 12.21
N GLY A 49 3.65 13.07 12.83
CA GLY A 49 5.10 13.24 12.99
C GLY A 49 5.82 13.32 11.65
N ARG A 50 7.05 13.85 11.66
CA ARG A 50 7.80 14.05 10.42
C ARG A 50 8.38 12.72 9.91
N PRO A 51 8.56 12.55 8.58
CA PRO A 51 9.24 11.38 8.01
C PRO A 51 10.66 11.16 8.57
N GLU A 52 11.39 12.23 8.91
CA GLU A 52 12.74 12.13 9.48
C GLU A 52 12.78 11.57 10.92
N GLU A 53 11.62 11.53 11.58
CA GLU A 53 11.39 10.96 12.92
C GLU A 53 10.60 9.65 12.83
N ASP A 54 10.58 9.03 11.64
CA ASP A 54 9.82 7.83 11.30
C ASP A 54 8.29 7.95 11.50
N GLY A 55 7.77 9.18 11.58
CA GLY A 55 6.37 9.48 11.89
C GLY A 55 5.41 9.37 10.70
N ASP A 56 5.89 9.50 9.46
CA ASP A 56 5.09 9.36 8.23
C ASP A 56 5.90 8.61 7.18
N GLY A 57 5.62 7.32 7.03
CA GLY A 57 6.37 6.40 6.17
C GLY A 57 5.47 5.59 5.25
N VAL A 58 6.00 5.20 4.09
CA VAL A 58 5.34 4.28 3.16
C VAL A 58 6.12 2.98 3.08
N LEU A 59 5.40 1.87 3.19
CA LEU A 59 5.89 0.51 3.02
C LEU A 59 5.31 -0.08 1.73
N ALA A 60 6.18 -0.59 0.88
CA ALA A 60 5.80 -1.51 -0.19
C ALA A 60 6.22 -2.91 0.21
N GLN A 61 5.30 -3.87 0.22
CA GLN A 61 5.61 -5.25 0.58
C GLN A 61 4.88 -6.24 -0.33
N PHE A 62 5.41 -7.45 -0.41
CA PHE A 62 4.76 -8.54 -1.11
C PHE A 62 5.12 -9.88 -0.48
N GLY A 63 4.30 -10.89 -0.74
CA GLY A 63 4.59 -12.27 -0.36
C GLY A 63 3.39 -13.18 -0.56
N THR A 64 3.61 -14.47 -0.29
CA THR A 64 2.54 -15.47 -0.24
C THR A 64 2.27 -15.84 1.21
N PHE A 65 1.04 -15.63 1.68
CA PHE A 65 0.63 -15.84 3.08
C PHE A 65 -0.72 -16.54 3.16
N ASP A 66 -1.02 -17.16 4.30
CA ASP A 66 -2.27 -17.88 4.54
C ASP A 66 -3.22 -17.17 5.52
N PHE A 67 -3.06 -15.87 5.72
CA PHE A 67 -3.85 -15.06 6.67
C PHE A 67 -5.37 -15.12 6.46
N ARG A 68 -5.82 -15.48 5.25
CA ARG A 68 -7.26 -15.62 4.89
C ARG A 68 -7.71 -17.08 4.85
N GLY A 69 -7.00 -17.98 5.55
CA GLY A 69 -7.30 -19.41 5.63
C GLY A 69 -6.91 -20.22 4.40
N ARG A 70 -6.22 -19.61 3.44
CA ARG A 70 -5.65 -20.26 2.25
C ARG A 70 -4.43 -19.46 1.76
N PRO A 71 -3.43 -20.11 1.13
CA PRO A 71 -2.31 -19.41 0.53
C PRO A 71 -2.77 -18.42 -0.56
N GLU A 72 -2.39 -17.17 -0.41
CA GLU A 72 -2.62 -16.10 -1.37
C GLU A 72 -1.37 -15.27 -1.53
N PHE A 73 -1.03 -14.94 -2.78
CA PHE A 73 -0.05 -13.92 -3.04
C PHE A 73 -0.69 -12.54 -2.82
N SER A 74 0.01 -11.65 -2.16
CA SER A 74 -0.42 -10.26 -1.97
C SER A 74 0.70 -9.27 -2.24
N ALA A 75 0.32 -8.12 -2.77
CA ALA A 75 1.16 -6.94 -2.88
C ALA A 75 0.44 -5.78 -2.16
N ASP A 76 1.16 -5.08 -1.29
CA ASP A 76 0.59 -4.12 -0.36
C ASP A 76 1.40 -2.82 -0.33
N LEU A 77 0.69 -1.70 -0.45
CA LEU A 77 1.20 -0.37 -0.13
C LEU A 77 0.54 0.06 1.18
N THR A 78 1.36 0.29 2.20
CA THR A 78 0.91 0.78 3.50
C THR A 78 1.51 2.15 3.79
N ARG A 79 0.69 3.10 4.24
CA ARG A 79 1.20 4.36 4.84
C ARG A 79 1.06 4.25 6.36
N GLN A 80 2.19 4.34 7.04
CA GLN A 80 2.29 4.37 8.49
C GLN A 80 2.33 5.81 8.97
N LEU A 81 1.49 6.14 9.96
CA LEU A 81 1.32 7.47 10.51
C LEU A 81 1.39 7.39 12.03
N ILE A 82 2.23 8.19 12.66
CA ILE A 82 2.35 8.33 14.11
C ILE A 82 1.90 9.74 14.48
N ASP A 83 1.01 9.86 15.46
CA ASP A 83 0.54 11.15 15.94
C ASP A 83 1.70 11.94 16.56
N ALA A 84 1.85 13.22 16.20
CA ALA A 84 2.93 14.09 16.67
C ALA A 84 2.72 14.62 18.10
N SER A 85 1.53 14.41 18.68
CA SER A 85 1.15 15.02 19.96
C SER A 85 1.66 14.28 21.20
N ASP A 86 2.15 13.05 21.07
CA ASP A 86 2.61 12.20 22.18
C ASP A 86 3.76 11.28 21.74
N GLU A 87 4.78 11.09 22.59
CA GLU A 87 5.85 10.11 22.34
C GLU A 87 5.34 8.66 22.41
N ASP A 88 4.24 8.43 23.15
CA ASP A 88 3.53 7.15 23.22
C ASP A 88 2.31 7.10 22.29
N ALA A 89 2.28 7.97 21.27
CA ALA A 89 1.19 8.03 20.31
C ALA A 89 0.94 6.69 19.60
N PRO A 90 -0.33 6.30 19.40
CA PRO A 90 -0.65 5.08 18.67
C PRO A 90 -0.16 5.19 17.22
N MET A 91 0.37 4.07 16.71
CA MET A 91 0.75 3.95 15.32
C MET A 91 -0.47 3.56 14.49
N TRP A 92 -0.66 4.23 13.37
CA TRP A 92 -1.74 3.94 12.43
C TRP A 92 -1.15 3.41 11.12
N GLN A 93 -1.75 2.36 10.58
CA GLN A 93 -1.39 1.82 9.28
C GLN A 93 -2.60 1.83 8.35
N LEU A 94 -2.50 2.59 7.26
CA LEU A 94 -3.45 2.54 6.15
C LEU A 94 -2.88 1.63 5.06
N SER A 95 -3.43 0.42 4.96
CA SER A 95 -3.07 -0.58 3.97
C SER A 95 -3.93 -0.49 2.71
N CYS A 96 -3.32 -0.76 1.56
CA CYS A 96 -3.93 -0.88 0.24
C CYS A 96 -3.38 -2.17 -0.40
N THR A 97 -4.09 -3.27 -0.16
CA THR A 97 -3.61 -4.63 -0.44
C THR A 97 -4.36 -5.26 -1.60
N LEU A 98 -3.62 -5.72 -2.60
CA LEU A 98 -4.13 -6.55 -3.69
C LEU A 98 -3.86 -8.03 -3.38
N HIS A 99 -4.83 -8.89 -3.67
CA HIS A 99 -4.69 -10.34 -3.46
C HIS A 99 -4.89 -11.13 -4.75
N TRP A 100 -4.10 -12.18 -4.93
CA TRP A 100 -4.20 -13.16 -6.01
C TRP A 100 -4.26 -14.57 -5.43
N ALA A 101 -4.68 -15.53 -6.25
CA ALA A 101 -4.42 -16.93 -5.92
C ALA A 101 -2.91 -17.15 -5.92
N SER A 102 -2.40 -17.96 -4.99
CA SER A 102 -1.01 -18.40 -5.10
C SER A 102 -0.84 -19.28 -6.33
N SER A 103 0.36 -19.24 -6.88
CA SER A 103 0.86 -20.04 -7.99
C SER A 103 2.32 -20.41 -7.74
N THR A 104 2.85 -21.36 -8.52
CA THR A 104 4.27 -21.71 -8.46
C THR A 104 5.16 -20.48 -8.68
N ASP A 105 4.79 -19.58 -9.59
CA ASP A 105 5.55 -18.36 -9.87
C ASP A 105 5.59 -17.45 -8.65
N THR A 106 4.44 -17.18 -8.03
CA THR A 106 4.36 -16.30 -6.85
C THR A 106 5.01 -16.89 -5.60
N GLU A 107 5.07 -18.23 -5.50
CA GLU A 107 5.79 -18.91 -4.41
C GLU A 107 7.31 -18.78 -4.56
N LEU A 108 7.82 -18.77 -5.80
CA LEU A 108 9.24 -18.57 -6.11
C LEU A 108 9.71 -17.14 -5.84
N LEU A 109 8.80 -16.14 -5.92
CA LEU A 109 9.11 -14.74 -5.60
C LEU A 109 9.46 -14.53 -4.12
N ARG A 110 9.12 -15.48 -3.24
CA ARG A 110 9.26 -15.37 -1.77
C ARG A 110 8.50 -14.14 -1.26
N SER A 111 9.07 -13.45 -0.27
CA SER A 111 8.55 -12.19 0.25
C SER A 111 9.64 -11.13 0.21
N GLY A 112 9.21 -9.87 0.20
CA GLY A 112 10.10 -8.73 0.22
C GLY A 112 9.37 -7.47 0.64
N HIS A 113 10.12 -6.49 1.10
CA HIS A 113 9.57 -5.19 1.48
C HIS A 113 10.59 -4.08 1.27
N LEU A 114 10.09 -2.85 1.21
CA LEU A 114 10.85 -1.63 1.10
C LEU A 114 10.13 -0.52 1.86
N TRP A 115 10.88 0.23 2.68
CA TRP A 115 10.39 1.44 3.36
C TRP A 115 10.85 2.70 2.63
N SER A 116 10.05 3.77 2.74
CA SER A 116 10.37 5.08 2.19
C SER A 116 11.29 5.93 3.07
N PHE A 117 11.59 5.51 4.30
CA PHE A 117 12.45 6.29 5.21
C PHE A 117 13.83 6.54 4.60
N GLY A 118 14.30 7.78 4.71
CA GLY A 118 15.56 8.24 4.11
C GLY A 118 15.54 8.37 2.58
N LYS A 119 14.37 8.33 1.94
CA LYS A 119 14.19 8.48 0.49
C LYS A 119 13.15 9.55 0.18
N THR A 120 13.25 10.17 -1.00
CA THR A 120 12.09 10.87 -1.56
C THR A 120 11.01 9.85 -1.97
N LEU A 121 9.74 10.27 -2.01
CA LEU A 121 8.66 9.40 -2.49
C LEU A 121 8.92 8.93 -3.93
N ASP A 122 9.52 9.76 -4.78
CA ASP A 122 9.80 9.41 -6.17
C ASP A 122 10.85 8.29 -6.29
N GLU A 123 11.92 8.35 -5.49
CA GLU A 123 12.92 7.27 -5.38
C GLU A 123 12.27 6.00 -4.83
N PHE A 124 11.50 6.12 -3.74
CA PHE A 124 10.78 5.01 -3.14
C PHE A 124 9.88 4.30 -4.16
N PHE A 125 9.01 5.02 -4.88
CA PHE A 125 8.10 4.39 -5.84
C PHE A 125 8.85 3.80 -7.04
N THR A 126 9.98 4.37 -7.44
CA THR A 126 10.83 3.81 -8.49
C THR A 126 11.41 2.45 -8.09
N GLU A 127 11.88 2.33 -6.86
CA GLU A 127 12.41 1.07 -6.32
C GLU A 127 11.29 0.07 -5.98
N ALA A 128 10.17 0.54 -5.41
CA ALA A 128 9.05 -0.29 -5.00
C ALA A 128 8.44 -1.06 -6.17
N VAL A 129 8.21 -0.42 -7.32
CA VAL A 129 7.67 -1.09 -8.52
C VAL A 129 8.66 -2.07 -9.15
N ALA A 130 9.95 -1.97 -8.81
CA ALA A 130 11.00 -2.88 -9.28
C ALA A 130 11.19 -4.11 -8.35
N LEU A 131 10.56 -4.13 -7.17
CA LEU A 131 10.56 -5.31 -6.31
C LEU A 131 9.95 -6.51 -7.06
N PRO A 132 10.48 -7.74 -6.93
CA PRO A 132 10.03 -8.88 -7.72
C PRO A 132 8.52 -9.12 -7.69
N GLY A 133 7.89 -9.03 -6.51
CA GLY A 133 6.43 -9.17 -6.39
C GLY A 133 5.61 -8.03 -7.00
N TRP A 134 6.11 -6.79 -6.92
CA TRP A 134 5.45 -5.65 -7.54
C TRP A 134 5.62 -5.64 -9.05
N ALA A 135 6.80 -6.00 -9.55
CA ALA A 135 7.06 -6.17 -10.97
C ALA A 135 6.13 -7.24 -11.58
N TRP A 136 5.96 -8.37 -10.88
CA TRP A 136 5.00 -9.41 -11.25
C TRP A 136 3.55 -8.89 -11.23
N ALA A 137 3.13 -8.20 -10.18
CA ALA A 137 1.77 -7.64 -10.10
C ALA A 137 1.45 -6.62 -11.20
N LEU A 138 2.46 -5.88 -11.68
CA LEU A 138 2.33 -4.82 -12.68
C LEU A 138 2.41 -5.28 -14.14
N ASP A 139 2.66 -6.57 -14.39
CA ASP A 139 2.85 -7.13 -15.74
C ASP A 139 1.57 -7.21 -16.60
N ARG A 140 0.42 -6.84 -16.02
CA ARG A 140 -0.93 -6.84 -16.63
C ARG A 140 -1.47 -8.19 -17.08
N SER A 141 -0.79 -9.29 -16.73
CA SER A 141 -1.23 -10.64 -17.08
C SER A 141 -2.03 -11.32 -15.95
N HIS A 142 -2.00 -10.74 -14.75
CA HIS A 142 -2.60 -11.32 -13.56
C HIS A 142 -3.71 -10.45 -12.97
N THR A 143 -4.96 -10.90 -13.06
CA THR A 143 -6.11 -10.21 -12.45
C THR A 143 -6.16 -10.49 -10.94
N PRO A 144 -6.15 -9.45 -10.07
CA PRO A 144 -6.35 -9.65 -8.64
C PRO A 144 -7.76 -10.15 -8.35
N LYS A 145 -7.92 -10.93 -7.27
CA LYS A 145 -9.23 -11.36 -6.76
C LYS A 145 -10.00 -10.21 -6.13
N ASP A 146 -9.29 -9.40 -5.36
CA ASP A 146 -9.83 -8.23 -4.67
C ASP A 146 -8.73 -7.22 -4.35
N LEU A 147 -9.18 -6.01 -4.05
CA LEU A 147 -8.42 -4.95 -3.41
C LEU A 147 -9.05 -4.69 -2.04
N LYS A 148 -8.23 -4.61 -1.00
CA LYS A 148 -8.65 -4.27 0.35
C LYS A 148 -7.96 -2.99 0.82
N ILE A 149 -8.74 -2.06 1.36
CA ILE A 149 -8.25 -0.87 2.02
C ILE A 149 -8.64 -0.97 3.50
N ALA A 150 -7.68 -0.83 4.41
CA ALA A 150 -7.96 -0.88 5.83
C ALA A 150 -7.05 0.07 6.61
N LEU A 151 -7.68 0.88 7.48
CA LEU A 151 -6.99 1.68 8.48
C LEU A 151 -7.03 0.93 9.81
N THR A 152 -5.87 0.66 10.39
CA THR A 152 -5.74 -0.04 11.67
C THR A 152 -4.84 0.74 12.63
N GLU A 153 -5.25 0.79 13.89
CA GLU A 153 -4.41 1.19 15.02
C GLU A 153 -3.56 -0.04 15.42
N VAL A 154 -2.25 0.14 15.59
CA VAL A 154 -1.25 -0.91 15.86
C VAL A 154 -0.59 -0.70 17.21
#